data_AF-A0A347UBW0-F1
#
_entry.id   AF-A0A347UBW0-F1
#
_cell.length_a   1.000
_cell.length_b   1.000
_cell.length_c   1.000
_cell.angle_alpha   90.00
_cell.angle_beta   90.00
_cell.angle_gamma   90.00
#
_symmetry.space_group_name_H-M   'P 1'
#
loop_
_entity.id
_entity.type
_entity.pdbx_description
1 polymer ?
#
loop_
_entity_poly.entity_id
_entity_poly.type
_entity_poly.pdbx_seq_one_letter_code
_entity_poly.pdbx_strand_id
1 'polypeptide(L)'
;MAKKKSIIPEFMVNNPDDTFQFLFPLKIVLDEDKFGNSHYEVVVKNMSKNQIFTYRVSPELLFTHYPLCKSFKNGEKTEKYLNKDIVDKSFKINTKFINKNNEKKLKDILDKESIGTLSGWSYKFLKDVKNINCYLVEQDDIKIIIPHFAIGIYYYFRFSQLREAVLDSTLNELYIICDDDRTNAKIVLPTYRTDEDAAFIHRYACQKSAIKEFDNVVRYIHNYLKYMQEKNYDRDLYKMHLKFNFPTKEEFQIDTRSSLVTNKKTNEKYYFIHEITNDYSDIGFEKLTKIIEKNKLILNLGDIDNLPKVEKDIPNETSEVLKITHASKRNTQIYHQKDRKKSCGSLNDIPVDEKSSTRDIINDLLKIFNEQQTDDITDQSLTESSSKGNSTIRKVVISSEFVKESSSKPLTEIDNFVVFNQYINFLQERPDIKDFHLNEKKDLPQYTLEDNNGEVKINPKCKIKKRPRQYLTATFKYENYYVGLLELENNPSSGNSTWVIISNKPIETEHFEFFMNLYFKEDIGIDNILKKHSKTNPKFTKKNHERDENLNEIQLGKWYAGLLGKVN
;
A
#
# COMPACT_ATOMS: atom_id res chain seq x y z
N MET A 1 28.37 -25.94 -5.60
CA MET A 1 28.37 -24.47 -5.73
C MET A 1 26.93 -23.99 -5.67
N ALA A 2 26.53 -23.26 -4.63
CA ALA A 2 25.17 -22.75 -4.53
C ALA A 2 24.94 -21.73 -5.65
N LYS A 3 23.97 -21.98 -6.55
CA LYS A 3 23.53 -20.97 -7.52
C LYS A 3 23.16 -19.71 -6.74
N LYS A 4 23.83 -18.59 -7.03
CA LYS A 4 23.43 -17.26 -6.55
C LYS A 4 21.94 -17.12 -6.90
N LYS A 5 21.07 -16.85 -5.92
CA LYS A 5 19.63 -16.69 -6.15
C LYS A 5 19.41 -15.42 -6.99
N SER A 6 19.47 -15.54 -8.30
CA SER A 6 19.08 -14.47 -9.22
C SER A 6 17.58 -14.53 -9.46
N ILE A 7 16.94 -13.36 -9.44
CA ILE A 7 15.57 -13.22 -9.95
C ILE A 7 15.69 -13.35 -11.46
N ILE A 8 15.03 -14.35 -12.06
CA ILE A 8 15.00 -14.58 -13.51
C ILE A 8 13.56 -14.91 -13.92
N PRO A 9 12.96 -14.16 -14.87
CA PRO A 9 11.65 -14.48 -15.43
C PRO A 9 11.62 -15.89 -16.02
N GLU A 10 10.51 -16.59 -15.80
CA GLU A 10 10.33 -17.98 -16.25
C GLU A 10 10.59 -18.16 -17.75
N PHE A 11 10.17 -17.20 -18.59
CA PHE A 11 10.40 -17.27 -20.03
C PHE A 11 11.88 -17.24 -20.42
N MET A 12 12.74 -16.58 -19.62
CA MET A 12 14.19 -16.58 -19.84
C MET A 12 14.82 -17.89 -19.35
N VAL A 13 14.32 -18.46 -18.24
CA VAL A 13 14.75 -19.77 -17.74
C VAL A 13 14.45 -20.86 -18.78
N ASN A 14 13.27 -20.79 -19.41
CA ASN A 14 12.84 -21.74 -20.44
C ASN A 14 13.55 -21.52 -21.80
N ASN A 15 14.22 -20.37 -21.98
CA ASN A 15 14.95 -20.02 -23.20
C ASN A 15 16.30 -19.37 -22.84
N PRO A 16 17.22 -20.12 -22.20
CA PRO A 16 18.43 -19.53 -21.62
C PRO A 16 19.39 -18.95 -22.67
N ASP A 17 19.27 -19.40 -23.92
CA ASP A 17 20.10 -18.93 -25.03
C ASP A 17 19.58 -17.68 -25.74
N ASP A 18 18.32 -17.35 -25.54
CA ASP A 18 17.67 -16.22 -26.19
C ASP A 18 18.00 -14.88 -25.49
N THR A 19 18.05 -13.81 -26.27
CA THR A 19 18.18 -12.44 -25.76
C THR A 19 16.83 -11.75 -25.79
N PHE A 20 16.47 -11.07 -24.70
CA PHE A 20 15.16 -10.44 -24.51
C PHE A 20 15.30 -8.96 -24.16
N GLN A 21 14.30 -8.16 -24.55
CA GLN A 21 14.15 -6.76 -24.16
C GLN A 21 12.75 -6.50 -23.60
N PHE A 22 12.69 -5.83 -22.45
CA PHE A 22 11.45 -5.25 -21.94
C PHE A 22 11.24 -3.91 -22.63
N LEU A 23 10.17 -3.75 -23.40
CA LEU A 23 9.99 -2.57 -24.24
C LEU A 23 9.08 -1.53 -23.59
N PHE A 24 7.89 -1.95 -23.13
CA PHE A 24 6.84 -1.00 -22.81
C PHE A 24 5.89 -1.50 -21.71
N PRO A 25 5.77 -0.82 -20.57
CA PRO A 25 4.70 -1.07 -19.60
C PRO A 25 3.35 -0.64 -20.18
N LEU A 26 2.33 -1.50 -20.09
CA LEU A 26 0.98 -1.24 -20.61
C LEU A 26 0.05 -0.73 -19.51
N LYS A 27 -0.44 -1.66 -18.68
CA LYS A 27 -1.37 -1.44 -17.57
C LYS A 27 -0.82 -2.13 -16.33
N ILE A 28 -1.09 -1.57 -15.16
CA ILE A 28 -0.94 -2.34 -13.93
C ILE A 28 -2.15 -3.27 -13.80
N VAL A 29 -1.89 -4.52 -13.43
CA VAL A 29 -2.88 -5.51 -13.04
C VAL A 29 -2.85 -5.55 -11.52
N LEU A 30 -3.90 -5.01 -10.91
CA LEU A 30 -4.07 -4.98 -9.46
C LEU A 30 -4.37 -6.38 -8.95
N ASP A 31 -3.73 -6.76 -7.84
CA ASP A 31 -4.00 -7.98 -7.10
C ASP A 31 -5.08 -7.71 -6.05
N GLU A 32 -6.22 -8.38 -6.17
CA GLU A 32 -7.41 -8.12 -5.36
C GLU A 32 -7.21 -8.41 -3.87
N ASP A 33 -6.30 -9.33 -3.53
CA ASP A 33 -6.02 -9.73 -2.15
C ASP A 33 -5.05 -8.77 -1.47
N LYS A 34 -4.05 -8.28 -2.22
CA LYS A 34 -3.09 -7.28 -1.74
C LYS A 34 -2.60 -6.44 -2.92
N PHE A 35 -2.97 -5.16 -3.00
CA PHE A 35 -2.51 -4.29 -4.10
C PHE A 35 -0.99 -4.15 -4.12
N GLY A 36 -0.32 -4.26 -2.98
CA GLY A 36 1.11 -4.43 -2.85
C GLY A 36 1.68 -5.68 -3.51
N ASN A 37 0.91 -6.53 -4.19
CA ASN A 37 1.39 -7.62 -5.05
C ASN A 37 1.08 -7.37 -6.54
N SER A 38 0.68 -6.15 -6.92
CA SER A 38 0.32 -5.84 -8.31
C SER A 38 1.51 -5.83 -9.26
N HIS A 39 1.24 -6.14 -10.53
CA HIS A 39 2.25 -6.28 -11.58
C HIS A 39 1.92 -5.42 -12.80
N TYR A 40 2.92 -4.86 -13.47
CA TYR A 40 2.73 -4.33 -14.82
C TYR A 40 2.62 -5.47 -15.82
N GLU A 41 1.67 -5.36 -16.75
CA GLU A 41 1.77 -6.06 -18.02
C GLU A 41 2.78 -5.32 -18.90
N VAL A 42 3.88 -5.97 -19.26
CA VAL A 42 4.98 -5.37 -20.01
C VAL A 42 5.16 -6.08 -21.35
N VAL A 43 5.28 -5.31 -22.43
CA VAL A 43 5.65 -5.84 -23.75
C VAL A 43 7.10 -6.29 -23.72
N VAL A 44 7.34 -7.56 -24.02
CA VAL A 44 8.67 -8.17 -24.10
C VAL A 44 8.92 -8.61 -25.54
N LYS A 45 10.11 -8.30 -26.05
CA LYS A 45 10.59 -8.77 -27.35
C LYS A 45 11.71 -9.77 -27.16
N ASN A 46 11.53 -10.98 -27.69
CA ASN A 46 12.61 -11.92 -27.91
C ASN A 46 13.38 -11.48 -29.17
N MET A 47 14.60 -11.00 -28.98
CA MET A 47 15.47 -10.50 -30.04
C MET A 47 16.04 -11.63 -30.90
N SER A 48 16.26 -12.81 -30.32
CA SER A 48 16.78 -13.98 -31.04
C SER A 48 15.76 -14.55 -32.02
N LYS A 49 14.48 -14.58 -31.64
CA LYS A 49 13.38 -15.16 -32.44
C LYS A 49 12.48 -14.12 -33.10
N ASN A 50 12.75 -12.83 -32.88
CA ASN A 50 11.92 -11.69 -33.29
C ASN A 50 10.43 -11.85 -32.91
N GLN A 51 10.15 -12.42 -31.73
CA GLN A 51 8.80 -12.63 -31.21
C GLN A 51 8.45 -11.58 -30.16
N ILE A 52 7.19 -11.20 -30.08
CA ILE A 52 6.70 -10.17 -29.15
C ILE A 52 5.50 -10.71 -28.37
N PHE A 53 5.56 -10.59 -27.05
CA PHE A 53 4.55 -11.08 -26.11
C PHE A 53 4.43 -10.12 -24.92
N THR A 54 3.48 -10.38 -24.01
CA THR A 54 3.38 -9.66 -22.73
C THR A 54 3.77 -10.56 -21.58
N TYR A 55 4.37 -9.97 -20.55
CA TYR A 55 4.74 -10.66 -19.31
C TYR A 55 4.43 -9.77 -18.11
N ARG A 56 4.00 -10.38 -17.00
CA ARG A 56 3.72 -9.67 -15.76
C ARG A 56 5.01 -9.45 -14.98
N VAL A 57 5.32 -8.20 -14.66
CA VAL A 57 6.57 -7.80 -13.98
C VAL A 57 6.22 -6.91 -12.80
N SER A 58 6.78 -7.20 -11.62
CA SER A 58 6.65 -6.31 -10.48
C SER A 58 7.30 -4.95 -10.82
N PRO A 59 6.61 -3.82 -10.66
CA PRO A 59 7.06 -2.51 -11.14
C PRO A 59 8.51 -2.14 -10.80
N GLU A 60 8.98 -2.47 -9.60
CA GLU A 60 10.33 -2.18 -9.12
C GLU A 60 11.43 -2.96 -9.83
N LEU A 61 11.10 -4.11 -10.42
CA LEU A 61 12.05 -4.89 -11.21
C LEU A 61 12.42 -4.14 -12.49
N LEU A 62 11.54 -3.28 -13.01
CA LEU A 62 11.85 -2.42 -14.16
C LEU A 62 12.84 -1.30 -13.81
N PHE A 63 13.01 -0.98 -12.53
CA PHE A 63 14.05 -0.06 -12.07
C PHE A 63 15.35 -0.80 -11.74
N THR A 64 15.24 -1.93 -11.04
CA THR A 64 16.39 -2.61 -10.40
C THR A 64 17.06 -3.66 -11.27
N HIS A 65 16.30 -4.51 -11.97
CA HIS A 65 16.82 -5.72 -12.63
C HIS A 65 16.70 -5.67 -14.15
N TYR A 66 15.54 -5.20 -14.63
CA TYR A 66 15.15 -5.21 -16.04
C TYR A 66 14.77 -3.82 -16.58
N PRO A 67 15.69 -2.83 -16.56
CA PRO A 67 15.39 -1.54 -17.17
C PRO A 67 14.98 -1.64 -18.64
N LEU A 68 14.03 -0.78 -19.01
CA LEU A 68 13.40 -0.79 -20.32
C LEU A 68 14.43 -0.62 -21.44
N CYS A 69 14.20 -1.30 -22.56
CA CYS A 69 15.02 -1.31 -23.76
C CYS A 69 16.50 -1.66 -23.52
N LYS A 70 16.84 -2.36 -22.43
CA LYS A 70 18.11 -3.07 -22.26
C LYS A 70 17.91 -4.53 -22.65
N SER A 71 19.00 -5.16 -23.11
CA SER A 71 19.01 -6.56 -23.51
C SER A 71 19.46 -7.46 -22.36
N PHE A 72 18.78 -8.59 -22.22
CA PHE A 72 19.05 -9.57 -21.17
C PHE A 72 19.11 -10.98 -21.75
N LYS A 73 20.10 -11.77 -21.33
CA LYS A 73 20.22 -13.20 -21.65
C LYS A 73 20.32 -13.95 -20.33
N ASN A 74 19.43 -14.93 -20.10
CA ASN A 74 19.38 -15.72 -18.86
C ASN A 74 19.43 -14.88 -17.56
N GLY A 75 18.69 -13.76 -17.54
CA GLY A 75 18.65 -12.84 -16.40
C GLY A 75 19.83 -11.87 -16.28
N GLU A 76 20.87 -12.00 -17.10
CA GLU A 76 22.04 -11.12 -17.11
C GLU A 76 21.96 -10.08 -18.22
N LYS A 77 22.36 -8.85 -17.92
CA LYS A 77 22.43 -7.77 -18.92
C LYS A 77 23.49 -8.10 -19.97
N THR A 78 23.17 -7.86 -21.24
CA THR A 78 24.09 -8.03 -22.37
C THR A 78 24.10 -6.79 -23.26
N GLU A 79 25.22 -6.57 -23.96
CA GLU A 79 25.37 -5.51 -24.96
C GLU A 79 24.91 -5.95 -26.36
N LYS A 80 24.50 -7.22 -26.51
CA LYS A 80 23.90 -7.69 -27.77
C LYS A 80 22.57 -6.99 -28.03
N TYR A 81 22.30 -6.65 -29.30
CA TYR A 81 21.06 -6.01 -29.75
C TYR A 81 20.76 -4.65 -29.09
N LEU A 82 21.78 -3.89 -28.68
CA LEU A 82 21.59 -2.51 -28.20
C LEU A 82 20.87 -1.67 -29.25
N ASN A 83 19.78 -1.01 -28.83
CA ASN A 83 19.12 -0.03 -29.66
C ASN A 83 19.95 1.27 -29.66
N LYS A 84 20.64 1.54 -30.77
CA LYS A 84 21.51 2.72 -30.93
C LYS A 84 20.73 4.04 -30.95
N ASP A 85 19.42 4.00 -31.21
CA ASP A 85 18.57 5.19 -31.24
C ASP A 85 18.19 5.68 -29.83
N ILE A 86 18.41 4.85 -28.80
CA ILE A 86 18.17 5.20 -27.40
C ILE A 86 19.49 5.68 -26.81
N VAL A 87 19.53 6.97 -26.48
CA VAL A 87 20.71 7.64 -25.95
C VAL A 87 20.46 8.18 -24.55
N ASP A 88 21.52 8.26 -23.76
CA ASP A 88 21.49 8.97 -22.50
C ASP A 88 21.41 10.48 -22.78
N LYS A 89 20.42 11.16 -22.22
CA LYS A 89 20.22 12.60 -22.38
C LYS A 89 19.64 13.21 -21.12
N SER A 90 20.10 14.41 -20.78
CA SER A 90 19.61 15.18 -19.65
C SER A 90 18.67 16.28 -20.11
N PHE A 91 17.62 16.55 -19.33
CA PHE A 91 16.66 17.61 -19.58
C PHE A 91 16.42 18.39 -18.29
N LYS A 92 16.39 19.72 -18.37
CA LYS A 92 15.84 20.55 -17.29
C LYS A 92 14.33 20.54 -17.42
N ILE A 93 13.60 20.23 -16.35
CA ILE A 93 12.14 20.15 -16.36
C ILE A 93 11.60 21.05 -15.25
N ASN A 94 10.67 21.93 -15.60
CA ASN A 94 9.99 22.79 -14.64
C ASN A 94 8.62 22.23 -14.27
N THR A 95 8.57 21.49 -13.16
CA THR A 95 7.36 20.79 -12.71
C THR A 95 6.31 21.72 -12.08
N LYS A 96 6.63 23.00 -11.84
CA LYS A 96 5.64 24.01 -11.43
C LYS A 96 4.59 24.26 -12.52
N PHE A 97 5.00 24.15 -13.79
CA PHE A 97 4.12 24.40 -14.92
C PHE A 97 3.43 23.13 -15.44
N ILE A 98 3.89 21.94 -15.02
CA ILE A 98 3.25 20.68 -15.38
C ILE A 98 1.92 20.55 -14.64
N ASN A 99 0.83 20.63 -15.40
CA ASN A 99 -0.53 20.52 -14.89
C ASN A 99 -1.40 19.65 -15.81
N LYS A 100 -2.71 19.60 -15.55
CA LYS A 100 -3.67 18.78 -16.30
C LYS A 100 -3.71 19.10 -17.80
N ASN A 101 -3.34 20.31 -18.22
CA ASN A 101 -3.30 20.69 -19.64
C ASN A 101 -2.16 20.01 -20.40
N ASN A 102 -1.06 19.68 -19.70
CA ASN A 102 0.06 18.92 -20.24
C ASN A 102 -0.24 17.42 -20.33
N GLU A 103 -1.24 16.94 -19.58
CA GLU A 103 -1.62 15.52 -19.58
C GLU A 103 -2.29 15.16 -20.91
N LYS A 104 -1.68 14.22 -21.63
CA LYS A 104 -2.15 13.70 -22.91
C LYS A 104 -2.12 12.17 -22.90
N LYS A 105 -2.95 11.54 -23.74
CA LYS A 105 -2.73 10.15 -24.10
C LYS A 105 -1.69 10.09 -25.21
N LEU A 106 -0.93 8.99 -25.29
CA LEU A 106 0.08 8.84 -26.34
C LEU A 106 -0.49 9.00 -27.76
N LYS A 107 -1.72 8.52 -28.00
CA LYS A 107 -2.46 8.69 -29.26
C LYS A 107 -2.77 10.14 -29.65
N ASP A 108 -2.77 11.04 -28.66
CA ASP A 108 -3.06 12.46 -28.87
C ASP A 108 -1.79 13.21 -29.33
N ILE A 109 -0.62 12.56 -29.25
CA ILE A 109 0.70 13.13 -29.59
C ILE A 109 1.30 12.45 -30.83
N LEU A 110 1.26 11.12 -30.87
CA LEU A 110 1.86 10.30 -31.92
C LEU A 110 0.79 9.56 -32.73
N ASP A 111 1.05 9.38 -34.03
CA ASP A 111 0.22 8.55 -34.88
C ASP A 111 0.44 7.05 -34.62
N LYS A 112 -0.44 6.23 -35.20
CA LYS A 112 -0.45 4.77 -35.01
C LYS A 112 0.89 4.12 -35.37
N GLU A 113 1.53 4.56 -36.46
CA GLU A 113 2.78 3.95 -36.94
C GLU A 113 3.91 4.23 -35.96
N SER A 114 4.08 5.49 -35.56
CA SER A 114 5.09 5.88 -34.57
C SER A 114 4.89 5.20 -33.22
N ILE A 115 3.65 5.01 -32.77
CA ILE A 115 3.34 4.23 -31.56
C ILE A 115 3.70 2.76 -31.76
N GLY A 116 3.39 2.19 -32.92
CA GLY A 116 3.72 0.81 -33.27
C GLY A 116 5.23 0.56 -33.22
N THR A 117 6.03 1.49 -33.72
CA THR A 117 7.50 1.43 -33.64
C THR A 117 7.99 1.38 -32.19
N LEU A 118 7.44 2.23 -31.30
CA LEU A 118 7.78 2.22 -29.86
C LEU A 118 7.44 0.89 -29.18
N SER A 119 6.36 0.23 -29.58
CA SER A 119 5.97 -1.09 -29.07
C SER A 119 6.60 -2.26 -29.83
N GLY A 120 7.74 -2.05 -30.49
CA GLY A 120 8.53 -3.09 -31.15
C GLY A 120 8.06 -3.46 -32.56
N TRP A 121 7.39 -2.55 -33.27
CA TRP A 121 6.71 -2.79 -34.55
C TRP A 121 5.55 -3.79 -34.47
N SER A 122 4.95 -3.93 -33.28
CA SER A 122 3.78 -4.77 -33.08
C SER A 122 2.53 -3.92 -32.85
N TYR A 123 1.61 -3.98 -33.81
CA TYR A 123 0.28 -3.38 -33.65
C TYR A 123 -0.65 -4.20 -32.75
N LYS A 124 -0.22 -5.39 -32.30
CA LYS A 124 -0.99 -6.28 -31.42
C LYS A 124 -1.42 -5.59 -30.13
N PHE A 125 -0.52 -4.79 -29.54
CA PHE A 125 -0.74 -4.11 -28.26
C PHE A 125 -1.15 -2.65 -28.40
N LEU A 126 -1.38 -2.18 -29.64
CA LEU A 126 -1.69 -0.78 -29.91
C LEU A 126 -2.90 -0.26 -29.14
N LYS A 127 -3.92 -1.11 -28.91
CA LYS A 127 -5.13 -0.73 -28.17
C LYS A 127 -4.82 -0.23 -26.76
N ASP A 128 -3.80 -0.79 -26.12
CA ASP A 128 -3.39 -0.43 -24.77
C ASP A 128 -2.32 0.66 -24.79
N VAL A 129 -1.29 0.53 -25.64
CA VAL A 129 -0.18 1.49 -25.74
C VAL A 129 -0.68 2.91 -26.04
N LYS A 130 -1.66 3.04 -26.93
CA LYS A 130 -2.21 4.34 -27.36
C LYS A 130 -2.86 5.14 -26.21
N ASN A 131 -3.27 4.47 -25.13
CA ASN A 131 -3.99 5.05 -24.00
C ASN A 131 -3.11 5.32 -22.78
N ILE A 132 -1.78 5.18 -22.92
CA ILE A 132 -0.83 5.49 -21.86
C ILE A 132 -0.85 7.00 -21.59
N ASN A 133 -0.87 7.33 -20.30
CA ASN A 133 -0.83 8.71 -19.83
C ASN A 133 0.60 9.25 -19.97
N CYS A 134 0.73 10.45 -20.53
CA CYS A 134 1.99 11.15 -20.70
C CYS A 134 1.83 12.62 -20.35
N TYR A 135 2.93 13.24 -19.95
CA TYR A 135 3.11 14.68 -20.05
C TYR A 135 3.75 15.04 -21.38
N LEU A 136 3.16 16.02 -22.07
CA LEU A 136 3.82 16.74 -23.15
C LEU A 136 4.38 18.05 -22.59
N VAL A 137 5.71 18.16 -22.62
CA VAL A 137 6.46 19.34 -22.17
C VAL A 137 7.11 19.98 -23.39
N GLU A 138 6.84 21.26 -23.62
CA GLU A 138 7.42 22.04 -24.71
C GLU A 138 8.27 23.15 -24.08
N GLN A 139 9.56 23.17 -24.42
CA GLN A 139 10.55 24.14 -23.92
C GLN A 139 11.69 24.24 -24.93
N ASP A 140 12.33 25.39 -25.11
CA ASP A 140 13.52 25.56 -25.95
C ASP A 140 13.43 24.90 -27.34
N ASP A 141 12.30 25.06 -28.02
CA ASP A 141 11.97 24.44 -29.33
C ASP A 141 12.04 22.89 -29.36
N ILE A 142 12.10 22.24 -28.19
CA ILE A 142 12.05 20.79 -28.03
C ILE A 142 10.71 20.36 -27.42
N LYS A 143 10.13 19.32 -28.01
CA LYS A 143 8.94 18.63 -27.47
C LYS A 143 9.35 17.34 -26.80
N ILE A 144 8.99 17.17 -25.53
CA ILE A 144 9.36 16.02 -24.71
C ILE A 144 8.09 15.29 -24.29
N ILE A 145 8.04 14.00 -24.58
CA ILE A 145 7.01 13.09 -24.10
C ILE A 145 7.55 12.36 -22.88
N ILE A 146 6.93 12.60 -21.72
CA ILE A 146 7.27 11.95 -20.45
C ILE A 146 6.12 11.00 -20.08
N PRO A 147 6.25 9.68 -20.34
CA PRO A 147 5.23 8.73 -19.93
C PRO A 147 5.10 8.65 -18.41
N HIS A 148 3.88 8.54 -17.90
CA HIS A 148 3.64 8.42 -16.46
C HIS A 148 4.30 7.17 -15.87
N PHE A 149 4.45 6.09 -16.65
CA PHE A 149 5.18 4.91 -16.16
C PHE A 149 6.65 5.21 -15.87
N ALA A 150 7.30 6.12 -16.61
CA ALA A 150 8.71 6.46 -16.38
C ALA A 150 8.87 7.22 -15.05
N ILE A 151 7.92 8.13 -14.75
CA ILE A 151 7.81 8.81 -13.44
C ILE A 151 7.54 7.79 -12.34
N GLY A 152 6.54 6.91 -12.54
CA GLY A 152 6.15 5.88 -11.57
C GLY A 152 7.30 4.93 -11.20
N ILE A 153 7.99 4.39 -12.20
CA ILE A 153 9.12 3.46 -12.01
C ILE A 153 10.24 4.12 -11.19
N TYR A 154 10.59 5.38 -11.49
CA TYR A 154 11.69 6.07 -10.80
C TYR A 154 11.32 6.56 -9.40
N TYR A 155 10.17 7.23 -9.25
CA TYR A 155 9.83 7.95 -8.02
C TYR A 155 9.00 7.13 -7.03
N TYR A 156 8.19 6.19 -7.51
CA TYR A 156 7.18 5.50 -6.69
C TYR A 156 7.44 4.01 -6.55
N PHE A 157 8.12 3.41 -7.53
CA PHE A 157 8.39 1.97 -7.56
C PHE A 157 9.88 1.65 -7.51
N ARG A 158 10.67 2.48 -6.83
CA ARG A 158 12.14 2.33 -6.78
C ARG A 158 12.60 1.03 -6.12
N PHE A 159 11.88 0.58 -5.09
CA PHE A 159 12.12 -0.66 -4.35
C PHE A 159 10.80 -1.29 -3.91
N SER A 160 10.83 -2.58 -3.57
CA SER A 160 9.62 -3.38 -3.30
C SER A 160 8.75 -2.79 -2.19
N GLN A 161 9.34 -2.33 -1.09
CA GLN A 161 8.57 -1.78 0.03
C GLN A 161 7.95 -0.42 -0.29
N LEU A 162 8.58 0.44 -1.11
CA LEU A 162 7.95 1.68 -1.55
C LEU A 162 6.79 1.39 -2.51
N ARG A 163 6.95 0.40 -3.39
CA ARG A 163 5.86 -0.07 -4.25
C ARG A 163 4.67 -0.56 -3.43
N GLU A 164 4.92 -1.39 -2.42
CA GLU A 164 3.87 -1.84 -1.49
C GLU A 164 3.19 -0.65 -0.82
N ALA A 165 3.98 0.27 -0.24
CA ALA A 165 3.45 1.47 0.39
C ALA A 165 2.60 2.34 -0.54
N VAL A 166 3.01 2.52 -1.81
CA VAL A 166 2.27 3.31 -2.81
C VAL A 166 0.94 2.66 -3.18
N LEU A 167 0.91 1.33 -3.29
CA LEU A 167 -0.27 0.60 -3.75
C LEU A 167 -1.24 0.30 -2.60
N ASP A 168 -0.73 0.03 -1.40
CA ASP A 168 -1.52 -0.29 -0.20
C ASP A 168 -1.76 0.94 0.70
N SER A 169 -1.18 2.11 0.38
CA SER A 169 -1.26 3.34 1.18
C SER A 169 -0.64 3.22 2.58
N THR A 170 0.48 2.50 2.70
CA THR A 170 1.14 2.18 3.99
C THR A 170 2.51 2.84 4.18
N LEU A 171 2.69 4.08 3.72
CA LEU A 171 3.97 4.81 3.84
C LEU A 171 4.53 4.88 5.26
N ASN A 172 3.64 5.02 6.24
CA ASN A 172 3.96 5.05 7.68
C ASN A 172 4.56 3.75 8.21
N GLU A 173 4.49 2.63 7.47
CA GLU A 173 5.16 1.38 7.85
C GLU A 173 6.66 1.38 7.48
N LEU A 174 7.10 2.32 6.64
CA LEU A 174 8.49 2.36 6.17
C LEU A 174 9.45 3.05 7.14
N TYR A 175 8.93 3.83 8.10
CA TYR A 175 9.69 4.59 9.07
C TYR A 175 8.97 4.62 10.43
N ILE A 176 9.69 4.90 11.51
CA ILE A 176 9.15 5.01 12.87
C ILE A 176 8.91 6.48 13.21
N ILE A 177 9.93 7.31 12.96
CA ILE A 177 9.90 8.76 13.15
C ILE A 177 10.67 9.42 12.02
N CYS A 178 10.17 10.55 11.53
CA CYS A 178 10.88 11.45 10.62
C CYS A 178 10.92 12.85 11.23
N ASP A 179 12.04 13.52 11.07
CA ASP A 179 12.28 14.92 11.43
C ASP A 179 12.61 15.72 10.17
N ASP A 180 11.91 16.83 9.95
CA ASP A 180 11.98 17.67 8.75
C ASP A 180 12.93 18.89 8.94
N ASP A 181 13.95 18.75 9.78
CA ASP A 181 15.00 19.76 9.89
C ASP A 181 15.80 19.84 8.59
N ARG A 182 15.63 20.93 7.82
CA ARG A 182 16.34 21.17 6.57
C ARG A 182 17.87 21.11 6.73
N THR A 183 18.42 21.50 7.87
CA THR A 183 19.88 21.48 8.09
C THR A 183 20.41 20.08 8.38
N ASN A 184 19.63 19.25 9.06
CA ASN A 184 19.97 17.88 9.38
C ASN A 184 18.70 17.04 9.63
N ALA A 185 18.11 16.56 8.54
CA ALA A 185 16.95 15.71 8.57
C ALA A 185 17.28 14.41 9.29
N LYS A 186 16.32 13.87 10.04
CA LYS A 186 16.50 12.57 10.69
C LYS A 186 15.40 11.63 10.27
N ILE A 187 15.76 10.36 10.07
CA ILE A 187 14.80 9.30 9.82
C ILE A 187 15.16 8.08 10.66
N VAL A 188 14.17 7.60 11.42
CA VAL A 188 14.28 6.37 12.20
C VAL A 188 13.61 5.25 11.40
N LEU A 189 14.37 4.22 11.05
CA LEU A 189 13.93 3.12 10.20
C LEU A 189 13.82 1.82 11.01
N PRO A 190 12.76 1.01 10.80
CA PRO A 190 12.59 -0.27 11.49
C PRO A 190 13.58 -1.34 11.00
N THR A 191 14.13 -1.16 9.80
CA THR A 191 15.12 -2.05 9.19
C THR A 191 16.11 -1.24 8.37
N TYR A 192 17.32 -1.76 8.17
CA TYR A 192 18.32 -1.15 7.29
C TYR A 192 17.74 -0.82 5.88
N ARG A 193 18.08 0.37 5.38
CA ARG A 193 17.79 0.86 4.03
C ARG A 193 19.03 1.55 3.46
N THR A 194 19.13 1.61 2.13
CA THR A 194 20.17 2.42 1.48
C THR A 194 19.92 3.89 1.74
N ASP A 195 20.93 4.72 1.48
CA ASP A 195 20.84 6.16 1.66
C ASP A 195 19.80 6.77 0.70
N GLU A 196 19.73 6.27 -0.54
CA GLU A 196 18.71 6.68 -1.51
C GLU A 196 17.31 6.28 -1.06
N ASP A 197 17.13 5.04 -0.60
CA ASP A 197 15.82 4.56 -0.16
C ASP A 197 15.34 5.35 1.06
N ALA A 198 16.22 5.60 2.03
CA ALA A 198 15.93 6.42 3.22
C ALA A 198 15.55 7.86 2.86
N ALA A 199 16.28 8.47 1.92
CA ALA A 199 15.99 9.81 1.43
C ALA A 199 14.63 9.89 0.72
N PHE A 200 14.29 8.89 -0.10
CA PHE A 200 12.97 8.84 -0.75
C PHE A 200 11.84 8.63 0.25
N ILE A 201 12.04 7.79 1.28
CA ILE A 201 11.05 7.64 2.37
C ILE A 201 10.86 8.97 3.09
N HIS A 202 11.95 9.65 3.47
CA HIS A 202 11.90 10.97 4.12
C HIS A 202 11.16 11.99 3.26
N ARG A 203 11.49 12.07 1.97
CA ARG A 203 10.80 12.94 1.00
C ARG A 203 9.28 12.77 1.08
N TYR A 204 8.78 11.54 0.98
CA TYR A 204 7.33 11.29 1.04
C TYR A 204 6.74 11.43 2.44
N ALA A 205 7.53 11.34 3.51
CA ALA A 205 7.08 11.51 4.88
C ALA A 205 6.98 12.99 5.31
N CYS A 206 7.85 13.85 4.79
CA CYS A 206 8.03 15.22 5.29
C CYS A 206 7.68 16.31 4.26
N GLN A 207 7.98 16.10 2.97
CA GLN A 207 7.74 17.15 1.98
C GLN A 207 6.28 17.24 1.59
N LYS A 208 5.65 18.40 1.84
CA LYS A 208 4.24 18.67 1.53
C LYS A 208 3.84 18.33 0.09
N SER A 209 4.68 18.64 -0.90
CA SER A 209 4.38 18.31 -2.30
C SER A 209 4.42 16.80 -2.54
N ALA A 210 5.42 16.10 -2.00
CA ALA A 210 5.58 14.68 -2.20
C ALA A 210 4.47 13.88 -1.50
N ILE A 211 4.11 14.23 -0.27
CA ILE A 211 2.97 13.65 0.48
C ILE A 211 1.70 13.74 -0.38
N LYS A 212 1.38 14.94 -0.86
CA LYS A 212 0.18 15.17 -1.69
C LYS A 212 0.19 14.33 -2.96
N GLU A 213 1.33 14.22 -3.63
CA GLU A 213 1.44 13.46 -4.87
C GLU A 213 1.44 11.94 -4.64
N PHE A 214 1.88 11.47 -3.47
CA PHE A 214 1.70 10.10 -3.01
C PHE A 214 0.21 9.76 -2.81
N ASP A 215 -0.50 10.59 -2.05
CA ASP A 215 -1.94 10.43 -1.80
C ASP A 215 -2.77 10.49 -3.09
N ASN A 216 -2.32 11.28 -4.07
CA ASN A 216 -2.97 11.36 -5.39
C ASN A 216 -2.99 10.03 -6.14
N VAL A 217 -1.92 9.23 -6.04
CA VAL A 217 -1.85 7.90 -6.66
C VAL A 217 -2.87 6.97 -6.02
N VAL A 218 -2.89 6.93 -4.68
CA VAL A 218 -3.84 6.11 -3.90
C VAL A 218 -5.28 6.49 -4.23
N ARG A 219 -5.59 7.79 -4.21
CA ARG A 219 -6.92 8.30 -4.55
C ARG A 219 -7.31 7.97 -5.99
N TYR A 220 -6.37 8.01 -6.93
CA TYR A 220 -6.63 7.63 -8.32
C TYR A 220 -6.99 6.14 -8.45
N ILE A 221 -6.29 5.25 -7.75
CA ILE A 221 -6.58 3.81 -7.70
C ILE A 221 -8.00 3.58 -7.15
N HIS A 222 -8.31 4.14 -5.97
CA HIS A 222 -9.63 4.00 -5.35
C HIS A 222 -10.77 4.55 -6.21
N ASN A 223 -10.58 5.73 -6.81
CA ASN A 223 -11.60 6.33 -7.69
C ASN A 223 -11.83 5.49 -8.95
N TYR A 224 -10.77 4.90 -9.51
CA TYR A 224 -10.90 4.02 -10.67
C TYR A 224 -11.67 2.75 -10.33
N LEU A 225 -11.31 2.09 -9.22
CA LEU A 225 -11.99 0.88 -8.77
C LEU A 225 -13.47 1.15 -8.49
N LYS A 226 -13.77 2.24 -7.78
CA LYS A 226 -15.15 2.69 -7.54
C LYS A 226 -15.90 2.93 -8.85
N TYR A 227 -15.31 3.66 -9.79
CA TYR A 227 -15.93 3.93 -11.10
C TYR A 227 -16.23 2.64 -11.87
N MET A 228 -15.29 1.69 -11.89
CA MET A 228 -15.44 0.44 -12.62
C MET A 228 -16.49 -0.48 -11.98
N GLN A 229 -16.55 -0.51 -10.64
CA GLN A 229 -17.61 -1.18 -9.88
C GLN A 229 -18.98 -0.58 -10.17
N GLU A 230 -19.12 0.74 -10.16
CA GLU A 230 -20.39 1.44 -10.47
C GLU A 230 -20.88 1.19 -11.91
N LYS A 231 -19.99 0.82 -12.84
CA LYS A 231 -20.30 0.61 -14.26
C LYS A 231 -20.41 -0.86 -14.68
N ASN A 232 -20.27 -1.82 -13.76
CA ASN A 232 -20.35 -3.27 -14.02
C ASN A 232 -19.41 -3.77 -15.14
N TYR A 233 -18.20 -3.20 -15.25
CA TYR A 233 -17.19 -3.67 -16.20
C TYR A 233 -16.33 -4.78 -15.60
N ASP A 234 -16.84 -6.02 -15.55
CA ASP A 234 -16.14 -7.16 -14.92
C ASP A 234 -14.84 -7.59 -15.64
N ARG A 235 -14.77 -7.46 -16.98
CA ARG A 235 -13.66 -8.07 -17.75
C ARG A 235 -12.30 -7.38 -17.59
N ASP A 236 -12.22 -6.18 -17.01
CA ASP A 236 -10.96 -5.42 -16.87
C ASP A 236 -10.93 -4.55 -15.58
N LEU A 237 -11.73 -4.88 -14.56
CA LEU A 237 -11.89 -4.10 -13.32
C LEU A 237 -10.54 -3.70 -12.69
N TYR A 238 -9.59 -4.62 -12.67
CA TYR A 238 -8.30 -4.46 -12.00
C TYR A 238 -7.14 -4.11 -12.94
N LYS A 239 -7.42 -3.79 -14.21
CA LYS A 239 -6.39 -3.38 -15.17
C LYS A 239 -6.47 -1.90 -15.46
N MET A 240 -5.45 -1.13 -15.11
CA MET A 240 -5.49 0.33 -15.26
C MET A 240 -4.19 0.96 -15.74
N HIS A 241 -4.31 2.11 -16.39
CA HIS A 241 -3.18 2.99 -16.66
C HIS A 241 -3.01 3.93 -15.47
N LEU A 242 -1.96 3.72 -14.67
CA LEU A 242 -1.66 4.59 -13.53
C LEU A 242 -1.35 6.02 -13.96
N LYS A 243 -1.60 6.95 -13.05
CA LYS A 243 -1.22 8.35 -13.19
C LYS A 243 -0.21 8.71 -12.12
N PHE A 244 0.89 9.31 -12.55
CA PHE A 244 1.97 9.72 -11.67
C PHE A 244 2.33 11.16 -11.97
N ASN A 245 2.63 11.90 -10.90
CA ASN A 245 3.13 13.26 -10.95
C ASN A 245 4.55 13.28 -10.40
N PHE A 246 5.30 14.33 -10.70
CA PHE A 246 6.58 14.55 -10.02
C PHE A 246 6.33 14.89 -8.55
N PRO A 247 7.13 14.35 -7.60
CA PRO A 247 6.94 14.59 -6.17
C PRO A 247 7.34 16.01 -5.74
N THR A 248 8.08 16.76 -6.57
CA THR A 248 8.51 18.13 -6.30
C THR A 248 7.86 19.11 -7.29
N LYS A 249 7.76 20.39 -6.88
CA LYS A 249 7.24 21.50 -7.70
C LYS A 249 8.33 22.55 -7.89
N GLU A 250 9.30 22.25 -8.75
CA GLU A 250 10.47 23.08 -8.99
C GLU A 250 11.02 22.86 -10.40
N GLU A 251 12.08 23.60 -10.73
CA GLU A 251 12.87 23.33 -11.93
C GLU A 251 14.11 22.55 -11.55
N PHE A 252 14.31 21.39 -12.18
CA PHE A 252 15.45 20.52 -11.89
C PHE A 252 15.84 19.70 -13.12
N GLN A 253 17.04 19.15 -13.09
CA GLN A 253 17.51 18.25 -14.15
C GLN A 253 17.05 16.81 -13.88
N ILE A 254 16.62 16.14 -14.94
CA ILE A 254 16.51 14.68 -14.98
C ILE A 254 17.49 14.12 -16.01
N ASP A 255 18.15 13.03 -15.64
CA ASP A 255 18.90 12.20 -16.58
C ASP A 255 18.00 11.08 -17.07
N THR A 256 18.05 10.81 -18.37
CA THR A 256 17.09 9.92 -19.02
C THR A 256 17.77 9.05 -20.05
N ARG A 257 17.11 7.92 -20.37
CA ARG A 257 17.28 7.26 -21.65
C ARG A 257 16.12 7.62 -22.55
N SER A 258 16.44 8.24 -23.68
CA SER A 258 15.45 8.79 -24.59
C SER A 258 15.77 8.45 -26.03
N SER A 259 14.75 8.45 -26.87
CA SER A 259 14.90 8.35 -28.33
C SER A 259 14.14 9.46 -29.02
N LEU A 260 14.65 9.91 -30.16
CA LEU A 260 13.92 10.84 -31.02
C LEU A 260 12.87 10.08 -31.84
N VAL A 261 11.60 10.43 -31.66
CA VAL A 261 10.46 9.86 -32.37
C VAL A 261 9.85 10.92 -33.26
N THR A 262 9.54 10.58 -34.51
CA THR A 262 8.86 11.48 -35.43
C THR A 262 7.43 10.99 -35.63
N ASN A 263 6.44 11.85 -35.47
CA ASN A 263 5.07 11.57 -35.88
C ASN A 263 5.05 11.51 -37.42
N LYS A 264 4.72 10.34 -37.99
CA LYS A 264 4.77 10.09 -39.43
C LYS A 264 3.71 10.87 -40.19
N LYS A 265 2.64 11.33 -39.54
CA LYS A 265 1.59 12.14 -40.17
C LYS A 265 1.92 13.63 -40.19
N THR A 266 2.41 14.17 -39.08
CA THR A 266 2.67 15.62 -38.94
C THR A 266 4.13 15.99 -39.21
N ASN A 267 5.02 15.00 -39.28
CA ASN A 267 6.47 15.15 -39.34
C ASN A 267 7.08 15.86 -38.12
N GLU A 268 6.31 16.06 -37.06
CA GLU A 268 6.79 16.65 -35.82
C GLU A 268 7.68 15.68 -35.04
N LYS A 269 8.73 16.21 -34.42
CA LYS A 269 9.74 15.44 -33.69
C LYS A 269 9.57 15.61 -32.19
N TYR A 270 9.73 14.50 -31.48
CA TYR A 270 9.54 14.39 -30.04
C TYR A 270 10.67 13.60 -29.41
N TYR A 271 11.19 14.06 -28.28
CA TYR A 271 12.01 13.21 -27.40
C TYR A 271 11.08 12.35 -26.55
N PHE A 272 11.12 11.04 -26.75
CA PHE A 272 10.38 10.09 -25.93
C PHE A 272 11.27 9.55 -24.82
N ILE A 273 10.87 9.76 -23.56
CA ILE A 273 11.58 9.24 -22.39
C ILE A 273 11.16 7.80 -22.13
N HIS A 274 12.10 6.86 -22.25
CA HIS A 274 11.87 5.45 -21.91
C HIS A 274 12.09 5.19 -20.42
N GLU A 275 13.09 5.83 -19.83
CA GLU A 275 13.53 5.61 -18.45
C GLU A 275 14.08 6.93 -17.90
N ILE A 276 13.67 7.31 -16.69
CA ILE A 276 14.40 8.31 -15.89
C ILE A 276 15.48 7.54 -15.14
N THR A 277 16.74 7.89 -15.34
CA THR A 277 17.89 7.18 -14.77
C THR A 277 18.42 7.87 -13.53
N ASN A 278 18.24 9.20 -13.44
CA ASN A 278 18.59 10.02 -12.29
C ASN A 278 17.74 11.31 -12.24
N ASP A 279 17.65 11.92 -11.06
CA ASP A 279 17.08 13.25 -10.87
C ASP A 279 17.99 14.09 -9.96
N TYR A 280 17.85 15.41 -10.05
CA TYR A 280 18.59 16.41 -9.27
C TYR A 280 17.60 17.39 -8.61
N SER A 281 16.49 16.86 -8.09
CA SER A 281 15.44 17.64 -7.42
C SER A 281 15.80 17.88 -5.95
N ASP A 282 15.21 18.91 -5.32
CA ASP A 282 15.42 19.19 -3.91
C ASP A 282 14.89 18.02 -3.06
N ILE A 283 15.78 17.36 -2.31
CA ILE A 283 15.44 16.28 -1.39
C ILE A 283 14.93 16.81 -0.04
N GLY A 284 14.96 18.13 0.17
CA GLY A 284 14.35 18.82 1.30
C GLY A 284 15.28 19.01 2.49
N PHE A 285 16.54 18.58 2.39
CA PHE A 285 17.53 18.67 3.45
C PHE A 285 18.96 18.81 2.90
N GLU A 286 19.84 19.39 3.72
CA GLU A 286 21.27 19.57 3.46
C GLU A 286 22.11 18.43 4.03
N LYS A 287 21.56 17.67 4.98
CA LYS A 287 22.16 16.48 5.60
C LYS A 287 21.06 15.51 6.03
N LEU A 288 21.33 14.21 5.94
CA LEU A 288 20.44 13.17 6.47
C LEU A 288 21.14 12.36 7.55
N THR A 289 20.52 12.20 8.72
CA THR A 289 20.92 11.24 9.74
C THR A 289 19.93 10.07 9.75
N LYS A 290 20.38 8.91 9.29
CA LYS A 290 19.63 7.65 9.29
C LYS A 290 19.87 6.92 10.61
N ILE A 291 18.80 6.63 11.35
CA ILE A 291 18.85 5.91 12.61
C ILE A 291 18.14 4.57 12.44
N ILE A 292 18.83 3.47 12.70
CA ILE A 292 18.23 2.13 12.64
C ILE A 292 17.83 1.73 14.06
N GLU A 293 16.53 1.49 14.28
CA GLU A 293 16.05 0.99 15.57
C GLU A 293 16.58 -0.42 15.79
N LYS A 294 17.45 -0.56 16.78
CA LYS A 294 17.76 -1.87 17.36
C LYS A 294 16.61 -2.23 18.28
N ASN A 295 15.65 -3.02 17.76
CA ASN A 295 14.89 -3.91 18.64
C ASN A 295 15.89 -4.64 19.53
N LYS A 296 15.63 -4.85 20.84
CA LYS A 296 16.45 -5.70 21.71
C LYS A 296 16.70 -7.05 21.01
N LEU A 297 17.82 -7.11 20.32
CA LEU A 297 18.36 -8.29 19.70
C LEU A 297 19.48 -8.61 20.69
N ILE A 298 19.26 -9.66 21.49
CA ILE A 298 20.35 -10.31 22.20
C ILE A 298 21.31 -10.75 21.10
N LEU A 299 22.31 -9.91 20.86
CA LEU A 299 23.45 -10.20 20.01
C LEU A 299 24.53 -10.63 20.98
N ASN A 300 24.59 -11.94 21.20
CA ASN A 300 25.80 -12.76 21.36
C ASN A 300 25.55 -13.88 22.36
N LEU A 301 25.66 -15.12 21.87
CA LEU A 301 25.93 -16.34 22.66
C LEU A 301 27.32 -16.30 23.35
N GLY A 302 27.89 -15.12 23.58
CA GLY A 302 29.22 -14.90 24.15
C GLY A 302 29.22 -14.38 25.58
N ASP A 303 28.08 -13.95 26.13
CA ASP A 303 27.99 -13.43 27.52
C ASP A 303 27.28 -14.40 28.49
N ILE A 304 27.09 -15.66 28.09
CA ILE A 304 26.53 -16.71 28.97
C ILE A 304 27.55 -17.16 30.04
N ASP A 305 28.84 -16.99 29.78
CA ASP A 305 29.91 -17.49 30.68
C ASP A 305 30.06 -16.66 31.98
N ASN A 306 29.37 -15.53 32.11
CA ASN A 306 29.46 -14.65 33.28
C ASN A 306 28.19 -14.60 34.14
N LEU A 307 27.26 -15.55 34.00
CA LEU A 307 26.12 -15.67 34.91
C LEU A 307 26.39 -16.70 36.02
N PRO A 308 25.95 -16.44 37.26
CA PRO A 308 26.19 -17.33 38.39
C PRO A 308 25.48 -18.67 38.18
N LYS A 309 26.24 -19.77 38.28
CA LYS A 309 25.76 -21.13 38.03
C LYS A 309 24.95 -21.66 39.23
N VAL A 310 23.77 -22.20 38.95
CA VAL A 310 23.00 -23.04 39.87
C VAL A 310 22.93 -24.43 39.24
N GLU A 311 23.43 -25.45 39.95
CA GLU A 311 23.36 -26.85 39.49
C GLU A 311 21.94 -27.38 39.64
N LYS A 312 21.47 -28.13 38.63
CA LYS A 312 20.26 -28.95 38.75
C LYS A 312 20.30 -30.17 37.84
N ASP A 313 19.91 -31.30 38.40
CA ASP A 313 19.92 -32.65 37.81
C ASP A 313 19.02 -32.79 36.57
N ILE A 314 19.52 -33.58 35.61
CA ILE A 314 18.86 -33.90 34.33
C ILE A 314 18.06 -35.21 34.48
N PRO A 315 16.76 -35.26 34.15
CA PRO A 315 16.00 -36.51 34.08
C PRO A 315 16.39 -37.38 32.87
N ASN A 316 16.48 -38.70 33.11
CA ASN A 316 17.03 -39.75 32.24
C ASN A 316 16.16 -40.18 31.04
N GLU A 317 15.06 -39.50 30.72
CA GLU A 317 14.22 -39.86 29.56
C GLU A 317 13.85 -38.64 28.72
N THR A 318 14.69 -38.36 27.73
CA THR A 318 14.41 -37.44 26.64
C THR A 318 13.72 -38.18 25.50
N SER A 319 12.49 -37.78 25.16
CA SER A 319 11.94 -38.07 23.84
C SER A 319 12.37 -36.96 22.88
N GLU A 320 13.04 -37.33 21.79
CA GLU A 320 13.43 -36.42 20.73
C GLU A 320 12.17 -35.88 20.02
N VAL A 321 11.79 -34.66 20.34
CA VAL A 321 11.09 -33.80 19.38
C VAL A 321 11.84 -32.48 19.29
N LEU A 322 12.89 -32.49 18.45
CA LEU A 322 13.29 -31.31 17.71
C LEU A 322 12.11 -30.89 16.83
N LYS A 323 11.30 -29.96 17.32
CA LYS A 323 10.54 -29.05 16.45
C LYS A 323 10.94 -27.62 16.77
N ILE A 324 12.12 -27.25 16.28
CA ILE A 324 12.33 -25.91 15.75
C ILE A 324 12.64 -26.08 14.27
N THR A 325 11.68 -25.70 13.44
CA THR A 325 11.89 -24.76 12.33
C THR A 325 10.56 -24.61 11.58
N HIS A 326 9.81 -23.56 11.88
CA HIS A 326 9.06 -22.95 10.78
C HIS A 326 10.07 -22.25 9.88
N ALA A 327 10.68 -23.03 9.00
CA ALA A 327 11.10 -22.52 7.70
C ALA A 327 9.83 -22.26 6.87
N SER A 328 9.16 -21.15 7.15
CA SER A 328 8.39 -20.48 6.09
C SER A 328 9.30 -19.40 5.53
N LYS A 329 9.59 -19.51 4.24
CA LYS A 329 10.51 -18.66 3.49
C LYS A 329 10.18 -17.17 3.69
N ARG A 330 10.77 -16.52 4.70
CA ARG A 330 11.34 -15.19 4.46
C ARG A 330 12.43 -15.45 3.43
N ASN A 331 12.16 -15.09 2.18
CA ASN A 331 13.25 -14.64 1.33
C ASN A 331 13.88 -13.49 2.10
N THR A 332 14.89 -13.79 2.89
CA THR A 332 15.87 -12.84 3.38
C THR A 332 16.28 -12.05 2.15
N GLN A 333 15.87 -10.79 2.14
CA GLN A 333 16.06 -9.86 1.04
C GLN A 333 17.56 -9.77 0.79
N ILE A 334 18.03 -10.45 -0.24
CA ILE A 334 19.29 -10.05 -0.86
C ILE A 334 18.91 -8.81 -1.65
N TYR A 335 19.17 -7.65 -1.03
CA TYR A 335 19.06 -6.34 -1.68
C TYR A 335 19.98 -6.33 -2.89
N HIS A 336 19.47 -6.72 -4.06
CA HIS A 336 20.17 -6.59 -5.33
C HIS A 336 19.96 -5.16 -5.82
N GLN A 337 20.88 -4.31 -5.37
CA GLN A 337 20.99 -2.90 -5.74
C GLN A 337 21.48 -2.76 -7.20
N LYS A 338 21.03 -1.68 -7.83
CA LYS A 338 21.55 -1.17 -9.12
C LYS A 338 23.07 -1.08 -9.09
N ASP A 339 23.68 -1.29 -10.25
CA ASP A 339 25.12 -1.13 -10.50
C ASP A 339 25.58 0.26 -10.01
N ARG A 340 26.41 0.28 -8.95
CA ARG A 340 26.77 1.40 -8.07
C ARG A 340 27.69 2.46 -8.71
N LYS A 341 27.55 2.76 -10.01
CA LYS A 341 28.46 3.71 -10.67
C LYS A 341 28.04 5.18 -10.57
N LYS A 342 26.78 5.48 -10.22
CA LYS A 342 26.30 6.85 -9.98
C LYS A 342 25.30 6.85 -8.82
N SER A 343 25.58 7.67 -7.79
CA SER A 343 24.65 7.97 -6.70
C SER A 343 23.43 8.75 -7.21
N CYS A 344 22.36 8.79 -6.41
CA CYS A 344 21.19 9.61 -6.71
C CYS A 344 21.61 11.08 -6.83
N GLY A 345 21.27 11.75 -7.94
CA GLY A 345 21.68 13.14 -8.19
C GLY A 345 21.12 14.12 -7.16
N SER A 346 19.91 13.86 -6.68
CA SER A 346 19.26 14.59 -5.57
C SER A 346 19.97 14.43 -4.22
N LEU A 347 20.91 13.48 -4.09
CA LEU A 347 21.78 13.30 -2.92
C LEU A 347 23.23 13.69 -3.21
N ASN A 348 23.50 14.30 -4.36
CA ASN A 348 24.85 14.71 -4.70
C ASN A 348 25.34 15.75 -3.68
N ASP A 349 26.52 15.51 -3.11
CA ASP A 349 27.15 16.34 -2.08
C ASP A 349 26.36 16.47 -0.75
N ILE A 350 25.33 15.64 -0.54
CA ILE A 350 24.57 15.61 0.72
C ILE A 350 25.17 14.56 1.66
N PRO A 351 25.74 14.94 2.82
CA PRO A 351 26.23 13.98 3.80
C PRO A 351 25.09 13.14 4.38
N VAL A 352 25.31 11.82 4.48
CA VAL A 352 24.41 10.87 5.12
C VAL A 352 25.13 10.17 6.26
N ASP A 353 24.72 10.46 7.49
CA ASP A 353 25.22 9.80 8.69
C ASP A 353 24.34 8.57 8.99
N GLU A 354 24.96 7.44 9.36
CA GLU A 354 24.24 6.25 9.84
C GLU A 354 24.52 6.03 11.32
N LYS A 355 23.46 5.87 12.12
CA LYS A 355 23.51 5.54 13.53
C LYS A 355 22.62 4.33 13.80
N SER A 356 23.01 3.51 14.78
CA SER A 356 22.12 2.49 15.35
C SER A 356 21.85 2.84 16.80
N SER A 357 20.60 2.75 17.23
CA SER A 357 20.22 3.10 18.61
C SER A 357 19.05 2.27 19.09
N THR A 358 18.97 2.05 20.39
CA THR A 358 17.81 1.44 21.04
C THR A 358 16.69 2.46 21.13
N ARG A 359 15.45 1.98 21.29
CA ARG A 359 14.25 2.83 21.40
C ARG A 359 14.38 3.93 22.47
N ASP A 360 14.97 3.59 23.62
CA ASP A 360 15.17 4.53 24.72
C ASP A 360 16.14 5.67 24.35
N ILE A 361 17.24 5.34 23.66
CA ILE A 361 18.23 6.31 23.18
C ILE A 361 17.67 7.15 22.02
N ILE A 362 16.76 6.58 21.21
CA ILE A 362 16.08 7.31 20.13
C ILE A 362 15.19 8.41 20.70
N ASN A 363 14.47 8.14 21.79
CA ASN A 363 13.64 9.14 22.47
C ASN A 363 14.49 10.31 23.00
N ASP A 364 15.67 10.01 23.55
CA ASP A 364 16.62 11.01 24.05
C ASP A 364 17.30 11.81 22.92
N LEU A 365 17.73 11.16 21.82
CA LEU A 365 18.36 11.79 20.65
C LEU A 365 17.42 12.73 19.89
N LEU A 366 16.12 12.46 19.95
CA LEU A 366 15.06 13.28 19.37
C LEU A 366 14.58 14.39 20.32
N LYS A 367 15.20 14.55 21.51
CA LYS A 367 14.85 15.55 22.54
C LYS A 367 13.37 15.50 22.94
N ILE A 368 12.81 14.32 23.16
CA ILE A 368 11.51 14.20 23.85
C ILE A 368 11.80 14.31 25.36
N PHE A 369 11.74 15.51 25.92
CA PHE A 369 11.85 15.67 27.38
C PHE A 369 10.64 15.00 28.06
N ASN A 370 10.88 14.00 28.92
CA ASN A 370 9.91 13.52 29.91
C ASN A 370 10.21 14.23 31.23
N GLU A 371 9.29 15.03 31.77
CA GLU A 371 9.41 15.53 33.14
C GLU A 371 8.86 14.49 34.14
N GLN A 372 9.62 14.21 35.21
CA GLN A 372 9.19 13.43 36.36
C GLN A 372 8.47 14.35 37.37
N GLN A 373 7.28 13.95 37.81
CA GLN A 373 6.55 14.60 38.90
C GLN A 373 7.02 14.00 40.25
N THR A 374 7.33 14.85 41.23
CA THR A 374 7.60 14.45 42.63
C THR A 374 6.63 15.15 43.58
N ASP A 375 6.27 14.49 44.68
CA ASP A 375 5.17 14.85 45.60
C ASP A 375 5.47 15.97 46.60
N ASP A 376 6.43 16.86 46.34
CA ASP A 376 6.83 17.89 47.32
C ASP A 376 6.01 19.19 47.18
N ILE A 377 5.36 19.59 48.29
CA ILE A 377 4.66 20.88 48.46
C ILE A 377 5.69 21.96 48.83
N THR A 378 5.73 23.10 48.12
CA THR A 378 6.57 24.24 48.52
C THR A 378 5.88 25.61 48.35
N ASP A 379 5.94 26.39 49.44
CA ASP A 379 5.43 27.77 49.58
C ASP A 379 6.35 28.82 48.93
N GLN A 380 5.76 29.93 48.45
CA GLN A 380 6.49 31.08 47.90
C GLN A 380 6.76 32.16 48.96
N SER A 381 8.04 32.50 49.17
CA SER A 381 8.45 33.73 49.86
C SER A 381 9.73 34.32 49.27
N LEU A 382 9.69 35.64 49.06
CA LEU A 382 10.71 36.53 48.49
C LEU A 382 11.33 37.38 49.61
N THR A 383 12.19 36.82 50.44
CA THR A 383 13.20 37.58 51.22
C THR A 383 14.23 36.61 51.79
N GLU A 384 15.49 36.95 51.53
CA GLU A 384 16.78 36.35 51.96
C GLU A 384 16.80 35.87 53.43
N SER A 385 17.56 34.87 53.89
CA SER A 385 18.86 34.34 53.45
C SER A 385 19.23 33.07 54.26
N SER A 386 19.94 32.10 53.65
CA SER A 386 21.24 31.66 54.18
C SER A 386 22.03 30.77 53.18
N SER A 387 23.16 31.32 52.74
CA SER A 387 24.46 30.71 52.40
C SER A 387 24.55 29.28 51.83
N LYS A 388 23.98 29.05 50.64
CA LYS A 388 24.50 28.15 49.58
C LYS A 388 23.62 28.34 48.32
N GLY A 389 23.90 29.39 47.52
CA GLY A 389 23.16 29.77 46.29
C GLY A 389 23.32 28.77 45.14
N ASN A 390 22.52 28.70 44.06
CA ASN A 390 21.72 29.66 43.26
C ASN A 390 20.53 28.88 42.63
N SER A 391 19.24 29.24 42.75
CA SER A 391 18.43 30.34 42.17
C SER A 391 17.81 30.08 40.77
N THR A 392 16.51 30.39 40.66
CA THR A 392 15.72 30.84 39.48
C THR A 392 14.94 29.85 38.59
N ILE A 393 13.74 29.47 39.06
CA ILE A 393 12.38 29.68 38.48
C ILE A 393 12.20 29.63 36.94
N ARG A 394 11.27 28.76 36.48
CA ARG A 394 10.19 28.92 35.45
C ARG A 394 9.74 27.50 35.00
N LYS A 395 8.55 27.16 34.48
CA LYS A 395 7.24 27.81 34.25
C LYS A 395 6.35 26.79 33.48
N VAL A 396 5.08 26.63 33.90
CA VAL A 396 3.85 26.44 33.08
C VAL A 396 3.59 25.13 32.33
N VAL A 397 2.47 24.50 32.75
CA VAL A 397 1.31 24.02 31.98
C VAL A 397 1.53 23.63 30.51
N ILE A 398 1.22 22.37 30.21
CA ILE A 398 0.77 21.92 28.88
C ILE A 398 -0.46 21.02 29.15
N SER A 399 -1.66 21.59 29.14
CA SER A 399 -2.64 21.48 28.04
C SER A 399 -2.74 20.07 27.44
N SER A 400 -3.90 19.47 27.64
CA SER A 400 -4.39 18.20 27.15
C SER A 400 -4.33 18.00 25.62
N GLU A 401 -3.16 17.77 25.04
CA GLU A 401 -3.11 17.41 23.60
C GLU A 401 -2.13 16.31 23.18
N PHE A 402 -1.21 15.82 24.02
CA PHE A 402 -0.37 14.67 23.62
C PHE A 402 -0.08 13.68 24.75
N VAL A 403 -1.14 13.07 25.29
CA VAL A 403 -1.08 11.64 25.62
C VAL A 403 -1.26 10.91 24.30
N LYS A 404 -0.15 10.61 23.61
CA LYS A 404 -0.15 9.42 22.77
C LYS A 404 -0.25 8.27 23.75
N GLU A 405 -1.45 7.74 23.89
CA GLU A 405 -1.69 6.42 24.42
C GLU A 405 -0.54 5.52 23.95
N SER A 406 0.19 4.96 24.91
CA SER A 406 0.94 3.73 24.72
C SER A 406 -0.06 2.60 24.47
N SER A 407 -0.82 2.71 23.40
CA SER A 407 -1.21 1.61 22.59
C SER A 407 -0.38 1.73 21.31
N SER A 408 0.57 0.83 21.15
CA SER A 408 0.45 0.01 19.95
C SER A 408 -0.99 -0.50 19.93
N LYS A 409 -1.93 0.24 19.34
CA LYS A 409 -2.84 -0.51 18.51
C LYS A 409 -1.93 -0.88 17.33
N PRO A 410 -1.82 -2.16 17.00
CA PRO A 410 -1.56 -2.51 15.61
C PRO A 410 -2.63 -1.77 14.76
N LEU A 411 -2.90 -2.14 13.51
CA LEU A 411 -4.35 -2.19 13.28
C LEU A 411 -4.81 -3.22 14.33
N THR A 412 -5.31 -2.80 15.51
CA THR A 412 -6.23 -3.68 16.22
C THR A 412 -7.16 -4.06 15.09
N GLU A 413 -7.15 -5.33 14.73
CA GLU A 413 -8.15 -5.80 13.81
C GLU A 413 -9.42 -5.51 14.57
N ILE A 414 -10.00 -4.33 14.31
CA ILE A 414 -11.15 -3.83 15.03
C ILE A 414 -12.18 -4.88 14.67
N ASP A 415 -12.44 -5.76 15.64
CA ASP A 415 -13.37 -6.86 15.46
C ASP A 415 -14.67 -6.18 15.07
N ASN A 416 -15.18 -6.49 13.89
CA ASN A 416 -16.37 -5.81 13.39
C ASN A 416 -17.56 -6.07 14.33
N PHE A 417 -17.51 -7.13 15.14
CA PHE A 417 -18.48 -7.35 16.21
C PHE A 417 -18.35 -6.38 17.39
N VAL A 418 -17.16 -5.89 17.72
CA VAL A 418 -16.98 -4.84 18.75
C VAL A 418 -17.66 -3.55 18.29
N VAL A 419 -17.53 -3.20 17.02
CA VAL A 419 -18.18 -2.03 16.42
C VAL A 419 -19.69 -2.23 16.30
N PHE A 420 -20.12 -3.41 15.84
CA PHE A 420 -21.54 -3.75 15.76
C PHE A 420 -22.22 -3.65 17.13
N ASN A 421 -21.56 -4.13 18.20
CA ASN A 421 -22.09 -4.04 19.56
C ASN A 421 -22.30 -2.60 20.04
N GLN A 422 -21.48 -1.63 19.62
CA GLN A 422 -21.73 -0.22 19.93
C GLN A 422 -23.04 0.27 19.31
N TYR A 423 -23.32 -0.09 18.05
CA TYR A 423 -24.60 0.23 17.40
C TYR A 423 -25.79 -0.49 18.04
N ILE A 424 -25.59 -1.74 18.48
CA ILE A 424 -26.61 -2.51 19.20
C ILE A 424 -26.95 -1.89 20.55
N ASN A 425 -25.96 -1.53 21.35
CA ASN A 425 -26.18 -0.85 22.63
C ASN A 425 -26.93 0.46 22.41
N PHE A 426 -26.51 1.23 21.40
CA PHE A 426 -27.20 2.48 21.05
C PHE A 426 -28.64 2.27 20.61
N LEU A 427 -28.98 1.15 19.93
CA LEU A 427 -30.34 0.79 19.55
C LEU A 427 -31.20 0.38 20.74
N GLN A 428 -30.64 -0.37 21.69
CA GLN A 428 -31.33 -0.84 22.90
C GLN A 428 -31.80 0.33 23.77
N GLU A 429 -31.05 1.44 23.78
CA GLU A 429 -31.38 2.65 24.54
C GLU A 429 -32.47 3.51 23.90
N ARG A 430 -32.94 3.18 22.68
CA ARG A 430 -33.91 4.00 21.94
C ARG A 430 -35.35 3.63 22.33
N PRO A 431 -36.18 4.60 22.77
CA PRO A 431 -37.53 4.33 23.27
C PRO A 431 -38.52 3.86 22.18
N ASP A 432 -38.21 4.15 20.92
CA ASP A 432 -38.98 3.76 19.73
C ASP A 432 -38.59 2.37 19.17
N ILE A 433 -37.55 1.75 19.72
CA ILE A 433 -37.17 0.37 19.43
C ILE A 433 -37.80 -0.55 20.48
N LYS A 434 -38.62 -1.51 20.02
CA LYS A 434 -39.36 -2.45 20.88
C LYS A 434 -38.89 -3.88 20.66
N ASP A 435 -39.12 -4.76 21.63
CA ASP A 435 -38.87 -6.21 21.52
C ASP A 435 -37.45 -6.54 21.00
N PHE A 436 -36.45 -5.82 21.52
CA PHE A 436 -35.06 -5.98 21.08
C PHE A 436 -34.45 -7.27 21.64
N HIS A 437 -33.84 -8.08 20.77
CA HIS A 437 -33.12 -9.30 21.13
C HIS A 437 -31.79 -9.39 20.37
N LEU A 438 -30.68 -9.59 21.09
CA LEU A 438 -29.38 -9.93 20.51
C LEU A 438 -29.12 -11.42 20.74
N ASN A 439 -28.77 -12.14 19.67
CA ASN A 439 -28.39 -13.55 19.76
C ASN A 439 -26.88 -13.69 19.99
N GLU A 440 -26.50 -14.82 20.59
CA GLU A 440 -25.09 -15.16 20.78
C GLU A 440 -24.35 -15.32 19.44
N LYS A 441 -23.03 -15.10 19.49
CA LYS A 441 -22.13 -15.30 18.35
C LYS A 441 -22.13 -16.77 17.94
N LYS A 442 -22.32 -17.04 16.65
CA LYS A 442 -22.36 -18.41 16.09
C LYS A 442 -21.32 -18.59 14.99
N ASP A 443 -20.82 -19.82 14.87
CA ASP A 443 -20.00 -20.23 13.74
C ASP A 443 -20.88 -20.47 12.51
N LEU A 444 -20.41 -20.03 11.34
CA LEU A 444 -21.08 -20.21 10.07
C LEU A 444 -20.94 -21.66 9.59
N PRO A 445 -22.04 -22.30 9.17
CA PRO A 445 -21.99 -23.60 8.51
C PRO A 445 -21.03 -23.62 7.32
N GLN A 446 -20.30 -24.72 7.14
CA GLN A 446 -19.35 -24.88 6.04
C GLN A 446 -20.08 -25.43 4.81
N TYR A 447 -20.44 -24.55 3.88
CA TYR A 447 -21.04 -24.94 2.61
C TYR A 447 -19.97 -25.32 1.57
N THR A 448 -20.30 -26.22 0.65
CA THR A 448 -19.38 -26.68 -0.41
C THR A 448 -19.80 -26.17 -1.78
N LEU A 449 -18.82 -25.90 -2.64
CA LEU A 449 -18.97 -25.56 -4.05
C LEU A 449 -18.21 -26.58 -4.89
N GLU A 450 -18.76 -26.90 -6.06
CA GLU A 450 -18.07 -27.68 -7.08
C GLU A 450 -17.30 -26.72 -7.99
N ASP A 451 -16.00 -26.96 -8.16
CA ASP A 451 -15.18 -26.16 -9.07
C ASP A 451 -15.32 -26.61 -10.53
N ASN A 452 -14.76 -25.83 -11.47
CA ASN A 452 -14.85 -26.11 -12.91
C ASN A 452 -14.24 -27.46 -13.35
N ASN A 453 -13.54 -28.15 -12.45
CA ASN A 453 -12.95 -29.46 -12.68
C ASN A 453 -13.74 -30.59 -11.98
N GLY A 454 -14.90 -30.28 -11.39
CA GLY A 454 -15.73 -31.24 -10.65
C GLY A 454 -15.25 -31.52 -9.23
N GLU A 455 -14.28 -30.75 -8.71
CA GLU A 455 -13.76 -30.94 -7.35
C GLU A 455 -14.63 -30.18 -6.34
N VAL A 456 -15.17 -30.90 -5.35
CA VAL A 456 -15.99 -30.30 -4.28
C VAL A 456 -15.08 -29.70 -3.22
N LYS A 457 -15.08 -28.37 -3.09
CA LYS A 457 -14.31 -27.62 -2.08
C LYS A 457 -15.23 -26.80 -1.20
N ILE A 458 -14.81 -26.55 0.04
CA ILE A 458 -15.56 -25.65 0.94
C ILE A 458 -15.56 -24.23 0.34
N ASN A 459 -16.72 -23.58 0.31
CA ASN A 459 -16.86 -22.21 -0.15
C ASN A 459 -15.90 -21.30 0.65
N PRO A 460 -14.93 -20.63 -0.02
CA PRO A 460 -13.99 -19.73 0.66
C PRO A 460 -14.69 -18.65 1.49
N LYS A 461 -15.90 -18.21 1.11
CA LYS A 461 -16.69 -17.23 1.87
C LYS A 461 -17.05 -17.69 3.28
N CYS A 462 -17.04 -19.00 3.55
CA CYS A 462 -17.35 -19.60 4.84
C CYS A 462 -16.15 -19.67 5.80
N LYS A 463 -14.96 -19.26 5.35
CA LYS A 463 -13.72 -19.33 6.14
C LYS A 463 -13.07 -17.96 6.29
N ILE A 464 -12.49 -17.74 7.45
CA ILE A 464 -11.62 -16.60 7.73
C ILE A 464 -10.46 -17.09 8.60
N LYS A 465 -9.22 -16.68 8.29
CA LYS A 465 -8.01 -17.12 9.03
C LYS A 465 -7.93 -18.65 9.26
N LYS A 466 -8.35 -19.44 8.26
CA LYS A 466 -8.40 -20.92 8.28
C LYS A 466 -9.40 -21.56 9.27
N ARG A 467 -10.26 -20.78 9.93
CA ARG A 467 -11.37 -21.27 10.76
C ARG A 467 -12.73 -20.96 10.13
N PRO A 468 -13.83 -21.58 10.59
CA PRO A 468 -15.18 -21.13 10.25
C PRO A 468 -15.34 -19.65 10.56
N ARG A 469 -15.96 -18.94 9.62
CA ARG A 469 -16.35 -17.54 9.77
C ARG A 469 -17.47 -17.45 10.81
N GLN A 470 -17.52 -16.37 11.59
CA GLN A 470 -18.57 -16.17 12.59
C GLN A 470 -19.62 -15.16 12.15
N TYR A 471 -20.76 -15.14 12.83
CA TYR A 471 -21.80 -14.12 12.63
C TYR A 471 -22.56 -13.80 13.92
N LEU A 472 -23.19 -12.62 13.95
CA LEU A 472 -24.10 -12.16 14.99
C LEU A 472 -25.43 -11.76 14.37
N THR A 473 -26.52 -11.97 15.10
CA THR A 473 -27.85 -11.50 14.70
C THR A 473 -28.54 -10.75 15.83
N ALA A 474 -29.28 -9.71 15.47
CA ALA A 474 -30.17 -9.00 16.38
C ALA A 474 -31.55 -8.85 15.74
N THR A 475 -32.60 -8.80 16.54
CA THR A 475 -33.97 -8.53 16.08
C THR A 475 -34.60 -7.46 16.94
N PHE A 476 -35.49 -6.66 16.34
CA PHE A 476 -36.30 -5.69 17.06
C PHE A 476 -37.53 -5.32 16.25
N LYS A 477 -38.45 -4.59 16.88
CA LYS A 477 -39.63 -4.00 16.26
C LYS A 477 -39.49 -2.48 16.21
N TYR A 478 -39.78 -1.92 15.05
CA TYR A 478 -39.82 -0.48 14.82
C TYR A 478 -41.08 -0.16 14.02
N GLU A 479 -41.93 0.73 14.57
CA GLU A 479 -43.27 0.99 14.06
C GLU A 479 -44.07 -0.32 13.78
N ASN A 480 -44.43 -0.56 12.52
CA ASN A 480 -45.20 -1.72 12.06
C ASN A 480 -44.32 -2.85 11.50
N TYR A 481 -42.99 -2.73 11.59
CA TYR A 481 -42.05 -3.67 10.99
C TYR A 481 -41.21 -4.39 12.05
N TYR A 482 -40.94 -5.65 11.77
CA TYR A 482 -39.94 -6.44 12.46
C TYR A 482 -38.65 -6.42 11.64
N VAL A 483 -37.54 -6.11 12.31
CA VAL A 483 -36.24 -5.91 11.70
C VAL A 483 -35.26 -6.93 12.25
N GLY A 484 -34.53 -7.59 11.37
CA GLY A 484 -33.41 -8.47 11.67
C GLY A 484 -32.12 -7.85 11.16
N LEU A 485 -31.10 -7.80 12.01
CA LEU A 485 -29.75 -7.40 11.66
C LEU A 485 -28.87 -8.65 11.63
N LEU A 486 -28.07 -8.82 10.58
CA LEU A 486 -27.07 -9.88 10.47
C LEU A 486 -25.71 -9.26 10.15
N GLU A 487 -24.77 -9.46 11.08
CA GLU A 487 -23.39 -9.03 10.95
C GLU A 487 -22.52 -10.26 10.71
N LEU A 488 -21.76 -10.27 9.60
CA LEU A 488 -20.83 -11.33 9.27
C LEU A 488 -19.42 -10.89 9.66
N GLU A 489 -18.62 -11.78 10.26
CA GLU A 489 -17.23 -11.49 10.57
C GLU A 489 -16.47 -11.08 9.30
N ASN A 490 -15.72 -10.00 9.30
CA ASN A 490 -15.07 -9.50 8.07
C ASN A 490 -13.57 -9.24 8.24
N ASN A 491 -12.83 -9.22 7.13
CA ASN A 491 -11.43 -8.83 7.16
C ASN A 491 -11.32 -7.31 7.39
N PRO A 492 -10.23 -6.82 8.00
CA PRO A 492 -9.95 -5.40 8.23
C PRO A 492 -10.15 -4.50 6.99
N SER A 493 -9.86 -5.02 5.80
CA SER A 493 -9.94 -4.32 4.51
C SER A 493 -11.30 -4.41 3.81
N SER A 494 -12.28 -5.15 4.34
CA SER A 494 -13.61 -5.29 3.73
C SER A 494 -14.52 -4.10 4.05
N GLY A 495 -15.42 -3.75 3.12
CA GLY A 495 -16.46 -2.76 3.40
C GLY A 495 -17.38 -3.20 4.54
N ASN A 496 -17.71 -2.29 5.46
CA ASN A 496 -18.51 -2.60 6.65
C ASN A 496 -19.98 -2.32 6.39
N SER A 497 -20.77 -3.38 6.36
CA SER A 497 -22.21 -3.29 6.18
C SER A 497 -22.92 -4.41 6.90
N THR A 498 -23.92 -4.04 7.67
CA THR A 498 -24.86 -4.96 8.30
C THR A 498 -25.98 -5.29 7.32
N TRP A 499 -26.35 -6.56 7.24
CA TRP A 499 -27.54 -6.99 6.51
C TRP A 499 -28.79 -6.68 7.31
N VAL A 500 -29.79 -6.12 6.63
CA VAL A 500 -31.04 -5.70 7.24
C VAL A 500 -32.17 -6.47 6.57
N ILE A 501 -32.86 -7.27 7.36
CA ILE A 501 -34.03 -8.06 7.01
C ILE A 501 -35.25 -7.34 7.57
N ILE A 502 -36.23 -7.01 6.74
CA ILE A 502 -37.42 -6.26 7.16
C ILE A 502 -38.65 -7.09 6.83
N SER A 503 -39.55 -7.27 7.79
CA SER A 503 -40.75 -8.08 7.62
C SER A 503 -41.94 -7.45 8.33
N ASN A 504 -43.14 -7.74 7.84
CA ASN A 504 -44.39 -7.46 8.57
C ASN A 504 -44.75 -8.54 9.61
N LYS A 505 -43.95 -9.61 9.69
CA LYS A 505 -44.04 -10.69 10.68
C LYS A 505 -42.74 -10.79 11.49
N PRO A 506 -42.77 -11.32 12.73
CA PRO A 506 -41.58 -11.52 13.54
C PRO A 506 -40.43 -12.19 12.77
N ILE A 507 -39.21 -11.70 12.97
CA ILE A 507 -38.00 -12.28 12.37
C ILE A 507 -37.52 -13.43 13.25
N GLU A 508 -37.52 -14.62 12.69
CA GLU A 508 -37.03 -15.86 13.29
C GLU A 508 -35.72 -16.35 12.66
N THR A 509 -35.04 -17.30 13.31
CA THR A 509 -33.75 -17.88 12.86
C THR A 509 -33.78 -18.36 11.41
N GLU A 510 -34.89 -18.98 10.98
CA GLU A 510 -35.07 -19.47 9.61
C GLU A 510 -34.92 -18.38 8.53
N HIS A 511 -35.22 -17.12 8.84
CA HIS A 511 -35.07 -16.00 7.91
C HIS A 511 -33.59 -15.65 7.69
N PHE A 512 -32.78 -15.74 8.74
CA PHE A 512 -31.32 -15.57 8.64
C PHE A 512 -30.68 -16.75 7.91
N GLU A 513 -31.13 -17.98 8.18
CA GLU A 513 -30.67 -19.19 7.47
C GLU A 513 -31.02 -19.15 5.99
N PHE A 514 -32.22 -18.68 5.62
CA PHE A 514 -32.61 -18.49 4.24
C PHE A 514 -31.65 -17.54 3.52
N PHE A 515 -31.31 -16.38 4.12
CA PHE A 515 -30.30 -15.49 3.56
C PHE A 515 -28.92 -16.17 3.44
N MET A 516 -28.47 -16.87 4.48
CA MET A 516 -27.17 -17.55 4.47
C MET A 516 -27.09 -18.64 3.39
N ASN A 517 -28.17 -19.37 3.15
CA ASN A 517 -28.24 -20.35 2.08
C ASN A 517 -28.11 -19.68 0.70
N LEU A 518 -28.80 -18.56 0.45
CA LEU A 518 -28.65 -17.83 -0.81
C LEU A 518 -27.21 -17.34 -1.03
N TYR A 519 -26.59 -16.78 0.00
CA TYR A 519 -25.28 -16.12 -0.13
C TYR A 519 -24.10 -17.10 -0.13
N PHE A 520 -24.15 -18.15 0.69
CA PHE A 520 -23.04 -19.08 0.90
C PHE A 520 -23.23 -20.44 0.23
N LYS A 521 -24.46 -20.98 0.19
CA LYS A 521 -24.74 -22.28 -0.41
C LYS A 521 -24.98 -22.18 -1.91
N GLU A 522 -25.80 -21.23 -2.33
CA GLU A 522 -26.11 -20.99 -3.75
C GLU A 522 -25.12 -20.02 -4.41
N ASP A 523 -24.17 -19.49 -3.63
CA ASP A 523 -23.12 -18.55 -4.04
C ASP A 523 -23.62 -17.31 -4.80
N ILE A 524 -24.86 -16.89 -4.53
CA ILE A 524 -25.48 -15.77 -5.24
C ILE A 524 -24.82 -14.46 -4.80
N GLY A 525 -24.42 -13.64 -5.77
CA GLY A 525 -23.88 -12.30 -5.52
C GLY A 525 -24.86 -11.39 -4.74
N ILE A 526 -24.31 -10.56 -3.86
CA ILE A 526 -25.04 -9.62 -2.98
C ILE A 526 -26.10 -8.82 -3.75
N ASP A 527 -25.76 -8.26 -4.89
CA ASP A 527 -26.67 -7.41 -5.67
C ASP A 527 -27.82 -8.20 -6.27
N ASN A 528 -27.62 -9.47 -6.60
CA ASN A 528 -28.68 -10.35 -7.08
C ASN A 528 -29.66 -10.70 -5.96
N ILE A 529 -29.17 -10.95 -4.74
CA ILE A 529 -30.01 -11.17 -3.56
C ILE A 529 -30.83 -9.91 -3.27
N LEU A 530 -30.18 -8.75 -3.20
CA LEU A 530 -30.84 -7.46 -2.95
C LEU A 530 -31.88 -7.15 -4.03
N LYS A 531 -31.57 -7.35 -5.31
CA LYS A 531 -32.51 -7.11 -6.40
C LYS A 531 -33.73 -8.02 -6.33
N LYS A 532 -33.52 -9.33 -6.14
CA LYS A 532 -34.59 -10.33 -6.05
C LYS A 532 -35.49 -10.13 -4.82
N HIS A 533 -34.91 -9.70 -3.70
CA HIS A 533 -35.60 -9.61 -2.41
C HIS A 533 -35.85 -8.17 -1.93
N SER A 534 -35.69 -7.15 -2.79
CA SER A 534 -35.96 -5.75 -2.45
C SER A 534 -37.44 -5.43 -2.27
N LYS A 535 -38.33 -6.26 -2.83
CA LYS A 535 -39.80 -6.09 -2.84
C LYS A 535 -40.55 -7.30 -2.27
N THR A 536 -39.83 -8.27 -1.69
CA THR A 536 -40.43 -9.44 -1.04
C THR A 536 -40.68 -9.16 0.44
N ASN A 537 -41.40 -10.06 1.10
CA ASN A 537 -41.56 -10.06 2.55
C ASN A 537 -41.15 -11.45 3.08
N PRO A 538 -40.01 -11.58 3.77
CA PRO A 538 -39.11 -10.50 4.19
C PRO A 538 -38.37 -9.80 3.03
N LYS A 539 -38.06 -8.53 3.23
CA LYS A 539 -37.25 -7.66 2.36
C LYS A 539 -35.80 -7.67 2.81
N PHE A 540 -34.86 -7.74 1.88
CA PHE A 540 -33.43 -7.64 2.17
C PHE A 540 -32.82 -6.33 1.70
N THR A 541 -32.05 -5.69 2.58
CA THR A 541 -31.24 -4.50 2.30
C THR A 541 -29.93 -4.54 3.11
N LYS A 542 -29.07 -3.53 2.93
CA LYS A 542 -27.83 -3.38 3.69
C LYS A 542 -27.71 -1.97 4.26
N LYS A 543 -27.04 -1.86 5.41
CA LYS A 543 -26.69 -0.58 6.03
C LYS A 543 -25.19 -0.52 6.27
N ASN A 544 -24.53 0.42 5.59
CA ASN A 544 -23.11 0.69 5.83
C ASN A 544 -22.91 1.37 7.17
N HIS A 545 -21.76 1.09 7.80
CA HIS A 545 -21.35 1.70 9.05
C HIS A 545 -19.84 1.97 9.08
N GLU A 546 -19.44 2.80 10.04
CA GLU A 546 -18.04 3.14 10.28
C GLU A 546 -17.33 1.97 10.98
N ARG A 547 -15.99 1.99 10.98
CA ARG A 547 -15.13 1.01 11.67
C ARG A 547 -14.29 1.73 12.70
N ASP A 548 -14.94 2.10 13.79
CA ASP A 548 -14.36 2.85 14.88
C ASP A 548 -14.73 2.15 16.20
N GLU A 549 -13.75 1.93 17.08
CA GLU A 549 -13.97 1.36 18.42
C GLU A 549 -14.57 2.38 19.39
N ASN A 550 -14.57 3.67 19.04
CA ASN A 550 -15.02 4.77 19.89
C ASN A 550 -16.01 5.67 19.14
N LEU A 551 -17.15 5.12 18.71
CA LEU A 551 -18.18 5.90 18.02
C LEU A 551 -18.82 6.92 18.96
N ASN A 552 -18.83 8.20 18.57
CA ASN A 552 -19.55 9.22 19.31
C ASN A 552 -21.06 9.18 19.01
N GLU A 553 -21.86 9.82 19.87
CA GLU A 553 -23.32 9.85 19.74
C GLU A 553 -23.80 10.40 18.40
N ILE A 554 -23.07 11.35 17.78
CA ILE A 554 -23.45 11.92 16.49
C ILE A 554 -23.30 10.87 15.37
N GLN A 555 -22.22 10.08 15.39
CA GLN A 555 -21.98 8.99 14.45
C GLN A 555 -23.03 7.89 14.61
N LEU A 556 -23.28 7.48 15.86
CA LEU A 556 -24.32 6.50 16.19
C LEU A 556 -25.71 6.97 15.76
N GLY A 557 -26.04 8.24 16.01
CA GLY A 557 -27.30 8.86 15.62
C GLY A 557 -27.49 8.96 14.11
N LYS A 558 -26.44 9.29 13.34
CA LYS A 558 -26.47 9.29 11.87
C LYS A 558 -26.66 7.89 11.31
N TRP A 559 -25.99 6.90 11.89
CA TRP A 559 -26.17 5.51 11.49
C TRP A 559 -27.60 5.05 11.75
N TYR A 560 -28.12 5.33 12.95
CA TYR A 560 -29.47 5.01 13.36
C TYR A 560 -30.53 5.63 12.43
N ALA A 561 -30.46 6.94 12.18
CA ALA A 561 -31.37 7.61 11.26
C ALA A 561 -31.32 6.99 9.85
N GLY A 562 -30.12 6.64 9.38
CA GLY A 562 -29.96 5.96 8.10
C GLY A 562 -30.43 4.50 8.09
N LEU A 563 -30.46 3.81 9.23
CA LEU A 563 -31.04 2.46 9.37
C LEU A 563 -32.56 2.55 9.29
N LEU A 564 -33.17 3.46 10.05
CA LEU A 564 -34.61 3.66 10.05
C LEU A 564 -35.14 4.09 8.67
N GLY A 565 -34.40 4.95 7.96
CA GLY A 565 -34.71 5.31 6.57
C GLY A 565 -34.59 4.16 5.54
N LYS A 566 -34.17 2.95 5.96
CA LYS A 566 -34.24 1.72 5.15
C LYS A 566 -35.43 0.84 5.51
N VAL A 567 -35.90 0.96 6.76
CA VAL A 567 -37.06 0.24 7.31
C VAL A 567 -38.35 0.86 6.77
N ASN A 568 -38.43 2.19 6.81
CA ASN A 568 -39.43 3.02 6.14
C ASN A 568 -39.13 3.11 4.64
#